data_AF-A0A7C2NS09-F1
#
_entry.id   AF-A0A7C2NS09-F1
#
_cell.length_a   1.000
_cell.length_b   1.000
_cell.length_c   1.000
_cell.angle_alpha   90.00
_cell.angle_beta   90.00
_cell.angle_gamma   90.00
#
_symmetry.space_group_name_H-M   'P 1'
#
loop_
_entity.id
_entity.type
_entity.pdbx_description
1 polymer ?
#
loop_
_entity_poly.entity_id
_entity_poly.type
_entity_poly.pdbx_seq_one_letter_code
_entity_poly.pdbx_strand_id
1 'polypeptide(L)'
;MGTRNGGERSAMRRMNPRAQPLLRRHWRRQRRTFRLFRPRRRVWRGLFWLTLLSLAALPSLHWANRWLYQQQRAKTEPLLHSLQPADLGDCVVVIAPHPDDETLQAGGLIAWLVQRGTLPHVFVVTEGDGYDAAIKWLYHEWHITEAHRHAFALRRRQETLAAMSLLNVPADHVHFLGFSERTLPTRWLLKGDPTPLRVLKEGLANLKPTAVILPSRYDDHPVHAAVCSLSWAALVQGVAEGTLPKMPVVLEALVHYGEFPRPQGFHPDLELLPPLDLLTVARWWCFPLPRELRERKRQAILQYRTQLPLSGGFLKSFVRSNELFAEPLALWRQPDRIGEPRSLLPFADLTEATLVPLQPHWQLQMRLRGKPHKGYRYGVHWFVPAEPHPFLAVTECVPSATTEGSVLISTAPEVVSRREQAVIATAFVAHEGKILDIAPLTVGRGIRQAELSQRRDFRRGDEEVAGNRQSAFQPVPRPVKASLHPEKQRAQVLRGR
;
A
#
# COMPACT_ATOMS: atom_id res chain seq x y z
N MET A 1 14.37 -39.48 -83.89
CA MET A 1 15.12 -38.56 -84.78
C MET A 1 15.30 -37.26 -84.01
N GLY A 2 16.44 -37.02 -83.37
CA GLY A 2 17.69 -36.56 -84.00
C GLY A 2 17.68 -35.02 -83.97
N THR A 3 18.68 -34.25 -83.54
CA THR A 3 20.13 -34.49 -83.50
C THR A 3 20.85 -33.32 -82.80
N ARG A 4 21.93 -33.67 -82.06
CA ARG A 4 23.31 -33.12 -82.05
C ARG A 4 23.62 -31.62 -81.86
N ASN A 5 24.48 -31.39 -80.85
CA ASN A 5 25.87 -30.89 -80.90
C ASN A 5 26.38 -30.09 -82.12
N GLY A 6 27.14 -29.03 -81.81
CA GLY A 6 28.21 -28.42 -82.63
C GLY A 6 28.48 -26.99 -82.12
N GLY A 7 29.66 -26.63 -81.62
CA GLY A 7 30.95 -26.64 -82.32
C GLY A 7 31.17 -25.26 -82.92
N GLU A 8 31.83 -24.35 -82.20
CA GLU A 8 33.19 -23.88 -82.49
C GLU A 8 33.36 -22.96 -83.72
N ARG A 9 33.82 -21.73 -83.40
CA ARG A 9 34.88 -20.95 -84.10
C ARG A 9 34.55 -20.15 -85.37
N SER A 10 35.40 -19.10 -85.48
CA SER A 10 35.73 -18.26 -86.64
C SER A 10 34.88 -16.98 -86.81
N ALA A 11 35.42 -15.78 -86.94
CA ALA A 11 36.82 -15.36 -87.01
C ALA A 11 36.97 -13.89 -86.60
N MET A 12 38.05 -13.62 -85.89
CA MET A 12 38.77 -12.35 -85.83
C MET A 12 38.78 -11.60 -87.17
N ARG A 13 38.36 -10.34 -87.15
CA ARG A 13 38.99 -9.28 -87.95
C ARG A 13 39.43 -8.16 -87.01
N ARG A 14 40.75 -8.00 -86.92
CA ARG A 14 41.47 -7.08 -86.06
C ARG A 14 41.27 -5.64 -86.54
N MET A 15 41.04 -4.71 -85.61
CA MET A 15 41.52 -3.34 -85.78
C MET A 15 41.71 -2.59 -84.43
N ASN A 16 42.95 -2.14 -84.26
CA ASN A 16 43.49 -0.99 -83.52
C ASN A 16 43.51 -0.96 -81.95
N PRO A 17 44.70 -0.80 -81.31
CA PRO A 17 44.88 -0.91 -79.87
C PRO A 17 45.01 0.47 -79.21
N ARG A 18 43.91 1.19 -79.00
CA ARG A 18 43.84 2.32 -78.04
C ARG A 18 42.44 2.47 -77.49
N ALA A 19 41.98 1.47 -76.74
CA ALA A 19 40.72 1.55 -75.99
C ALA A 19 40.71 0.56 -74.80
N GLN A 20 41.58 0.80 -73.83
CA GLN A 20 41.34 0.44 -72.42
C GLN A 20 41.87 1.64 -71.61
N PRO A 21 41.08 2.32 -70.75
CA PRO A 21 40.06 1.73 -69.87
C PRO A 21 38.80 2.61 -69.71
N LEU A 22 37.70 2.31 -70.42
CA LEU A 22 36.39 2.95 -70.20
C LEU A 22 35.31 1.98 -69.72
N LEU A 23 35.70 0.97 -68.94
CA LEU A 23 34.81 0.17 -68.07
C LEU A 23 35.45 -0.07 -66.69
N ARG A 24 36.12 0.95 -66.16
CA ARG A 24 36.63 1.00 -64.77
C ARG A 24 36.27 2.29 -64.02
N ARG A 25 35.21 2.99 -64.46
CA ARG A 25 34.68 4.18 -63.77
C ARG A 25 33.24 4.10 -63.29
N HIS A 26 32.47 3.06 -63.62
CA HIS A 26 31.12 2.85 -63.05
C HIS A 26 30.99 1.74 -61.99
N TRP A 27 32.11 1.12 -61.58
CA TRP A 27 32.19 0.20 -60.43
C TRP A 27 33.04 0.72 -59.26
N ARG A 28 33.33 2.02 -59.26
CA ARG A 28 34.09 2.71 -58.17
C ARG A 28 33.23 3.66 -57.30
N ARG A 29 31.89 3.54 -57.33
CA ARG A 29 31.01 4.31 -56.43
C ARG A 29 29.94 3.50 -55.66
N GLN A 30 29.92 2.17 -55.75
CA GLN A 30 28.99 1.32 -54.98
C GLN A 30 29.68 0.16 -54.22
N ARG A 31 30.89 0.39 -53.74
CA ARG A 31 31.44 -0.37 -52.60
C ARG A 31 31.77 0.59 -51.47
N ARG A 32 30.76 1.34 -51.01
CA ARG A 32 30.75 1.75 -49.60
C ARG A 32 30.52 0.46 -48.82
N THR A 33 31.63 -0.08 -48.37
CA THR A 33 31.76 -1.11 -47.34
C THR A 33 30.57 -1.12 -46.39
N PHE A 34 29.68 -2.11 -46.52
CA PHE A 34 28.95 -2.62 -45.37
C PHE A 34 30.00 -3.29 -44.46
N ARG A 35 30.72 -2.47 -43.69
CA ARG A 35 31.39 -2.94 -42.48
C ARG A 35 30.25 -3.30 -41.54
N LEU A 36 29.93 -4.59 -41.45
CA LEU A 36 29.34 -5.14 -40.24
C LEU A 36 30.13 -4.55 -39.07
N PHE A 37 29.46 -3.76 -38.24
CA PHE A 37 30.02 -3.21 -37.01
C PHE A 37 30.49 -4.39 -36.16
N ARG A 38 31.77 -4.79 -36.27
CA ARG A 38 32.39 -5.67 -35.28
C ARG A 38 32.44 -4.84 -34.00
N PRO A 39 31.71 -5.20 -32.93
CA PRO A 39 31.80 -4.45 -31.69
C PRO A 39 33.26 -4.50 -31.25
N ARG A 40 33.91 -3.34 -31.16
CA ARG A 40 35.31 -3.26 -30.70
C ARG A 40 35.36 -3.99 -29.35
N ARG A 41 36.36 -4.85 -29.12
CA ARG A 41 36.60 -5.57 -27.85
C ARG A 41 36.42 -4.69 -26.60
N ARG A 42 36.62 -3.36 -26.71
CA ARG A 42 36.33 -2.37 -25.65
C ARG A 42 34.86 -2.32 -25.22
N VAL A 43 33.90 -2.46 -26.12
CA VAL A 43 32.45 -2.44 -25.80
C VAL A 43 32.09 -3.67 -24.96
N TRP A 44 32.53 -4.86 -25.39
CA TRP A 44 32.32 -6.10 -24.63
C TRP A 44 33.06 -6.10 -23.28
N ARG A 45 34.26 -5.53 -23.21
CA ARG A 45 34.96 -5.32 -21.93
C ARG A 45 34.21 -4.33 -21.03
N GLY A 46 33.64 -3.26 -21.59
CA GLY A 46 32.82 -2.31 -20.84
C GLY A 46 31.55 -2.96 -20.29
N LEU A 47 30.83 -3.73 -21.12
CA LEU A 47 29.64 -4.47 -20.70
C LEU A 47 29.97 -5.52 -19.61
N PHE A 48 31.10 -6.21 -19.75
CA PHE A 48 31.60 -7.16 -18.76
C PHE A 48 31.92 -6.48 -17.42
N TRP A 49 32.64 -5.35 -17.42
CA TRP A 49 32.93 -4.63 -16.18
C TRP A 49 31.68 -4.00 -15.56
N LEU A 50 30.75 -3.48 -16.38
CA LEU A 50 29.49 -2.94 -15.89
C LEU A 50 28.63 -4.03 -15.24
N THR A 51 28.51 -5.20 -15.87
CA THR A 51 27.81 -6.35 -15.28
C THR A 51 28.49 -6.86 -14.02
N LEU A 52 29.82 -6.95 -13.99
CA LEU A 52 30.57 -7.33 -12.78
C LEU A 52 30.38 -6.33 -11.64
N LEU A 53 30.42 -5.02 -11.93
CA LEU A 53 30.15 -3.96 -10.96
C LEU A 53 28.70 -4.00 -10.46
N SER A 54 27.72 -4.19 -11.35
CA SER A 54 26.32 -4.36 -10.97
C SER A 54 26.12 -5.58 -10.07
N LEU A 55 26.74 -6.72 -10.39
CA LEU A 55 26.69 -7.92 -9.56
C LEU A 55 27.38 -7.72 -8.20
N ALA A 56 28.50 -7.00 -8.15
CA ALA A 56 29.18 -6.63 -6.91
C ALA A 56 28.37 -5.64 -6.06
N ALA A 57 27.51 -4.82 -6.68
CA ALA A 57 26.63 -3.88 -5.98
C ALA A 57 25.39 -4.56 -5.35
N LEU A 58 24.94 -5.71 -5.86
CA LEU A 58 23.76 -6.41 -5.33
C LEU A 58 23.89 -6.80 -3.83
N PRO A 59 25.01 -7.41 -3.38
CA PRO A 59 25.24 -7.62 -1.95
C PRO A 59 25.20 -6.30 -1.16
N SER A 60 25.75 -5.21 -1.70
CA SER A 60 25.76 -3.91 -1.02
C SER A 60 24.36 -3.32 -0.85
N LEU A 61 23.47 -3.49 -1.84
CA LEU A 61 22.07 -3.07 -1.78
C LEU A 61 21.27 -3.94 -0.79
N HIS A 62 21.51 -5.25 -0.77
CA HIS A 62 20.88 -6.15 0.20
C HIS A 62 21.27 -5.79 1.64
N TRP A 63 22.56 -5.56 1.89
CA TRP A 63 23.07 -5.12 3.18
C TRP A 63 22.54 -3.74 3.57
N ALA A 64 22.47 -2.79 2.63
CA ALA A 64 21.89 -1.48 2.87
C ALA A 64 20.41 -1.57 3.28
N ASN A 65 19.58 -2.34 2.57
CA ASN A 65 18.18 -2.54 2.92
C ASN A 65 18.01 -3.21 4.29
N ARG A 66 18.84 -4.21 4.61
CA ARG A 66 18.82 -4.85 5.93
C ARG A 66 19.25 -3.88 7.03
N TRP A 67 20.25 -3.03 6.78
CA TRP A 67 20.68 -2.00 7.73
C TRP A 67 19.60 -0.93 7.95
N LEU A 68 18.98 -0.42 6.88
CA LEU A 68 17.86 0.53 6.96
C LEU A 68 16.68 -0.05 7.73
N TYR A 69 16.34 -1.32 7.48
CA TYR A 69 15.32 -2.04 8.25
C TYR A 69 15.67 -2.09 9.75
N GLN A 70 16.90 -2.44 10.11
CA GLN A 70 17.32 -2.49 11.52
C GLN A 70 17.28 -1.10 12.18
N GLN A 71 17.65 -0.05 11.46
CA GLN A 71 17.54 1.33 11.93
C GLN A 71 16.08 1.75 12.16
N GLN A 72 15.18 1.37 11.24
CA GLN A 72 13.75 1.61 11.42
C GLN A 72 13.23 0.85 12.64
N ARG A 73 13.52 -0.45 12.74
CA ARG A 73 13.11 -1.32 13.85
C ARG A 73 13.51 -0.74 15.20
N ALA A 74 14.76 -0.33 15.35
CA ALA A 74 15.27 0.25 16.60
C ALA A 74 14.50 1.52 17.03
N LYS A 75 13.96 2.28 16.07
CA LYS A 75 13.16 3.49 16.33
C LYS A 75 11.68 3.18 16.57
N THR A 76 11.15 2.14 15.93
CA THR A 76 9.72 1.79 16.05
C THR A 76 9.42 0.89 17.24
N GLU A 77 10.27 -0.09 17.54
CA GLU A 77 10.06 -1.12 18.57
C GLU A 77 9.63 -0.54 19.95
N PRO A 78 10.23 0.55 20.46
CA PRO A 78 9.81 1.15 21.73
C PRO A 78 8.39 1.74 21.73
N LEU A 79 7.81 2.00 20.55
CA LEU A 79 6.50 2.63 20.38
C LEU A 79 5.41 1.63 19.97
N LEU A 80 5.76 0.35 19.77
CA LEU A 80 4.81 -0.69 19.39
C LEU A 80 4.15 -1.30 20.62
N HIS A 81 2.83 -1.28 20.63
CA HIS A 81 2.01 -1.99 21.61
C HIS A 81 1.64 -3.38 21.08
N SER A 82 1.51 -4.37 21.95
CA SER A 82 1.02 -5.69 21.53
C SER A 82 -0.51 -5.66 21.42
N LEU A 83 -1.05 -5.98 20.25
CA LEU A 83 -2.49 -6.20 20.07
C LEU A 83 -2.85 -7.56 20.67
N GLN A 84 -3.81 -7.56 21.60
CA GLN A 84 -4.48 -8.78 22.02
C GLN A 84 -5.80 -8.86 21.26
N PRO A 85 -5.97 -9.80 20.30
CA PRO A 85 -7.20 -9.85 19.51
C PRO A 85 -8.48 -10.07 20.33
N ALA A 86 -8.37 -10.64 21.54
CA ALA A 86 -9.49 -10.78 22.47
C ALA A 86 -10.11 -9.42 22.88
N ASP A 87 -9.32 -8.33 22.85
CA ASP A 87 -9.81 -6.99 23.18
C ASP A 87 -10.72 -6.41 22.08
N LEU A 88 -10.77 -7.04 20.90
CA LEU A 88 -11.63 -6.64 19.78
C LEU A 88 -13.09 -7.09 19.98
N GLY A 89 -13.35 -7.97 20.95
CA GLY A 89 -14.69 -8.51 21.25
C GLY A 89 -15.20 -9.53 20.24
N ASP A 90 -16.51 -9.77 20.26
CA ASP A 90 -17.13 -10.92 19.60
C ASP A 90 -17.57 -10.67 18.15
N CYS A 91 -17.66 -9.41 17.72
CA CYS A 91 -18.07 -9.06 16.36
C CYS A 91 -17.03 -8.12 15.72
N VAL A 92 -16.13 -8.70 14.94
CA VAL A 92 -15.07 -7.97 14.25
C VAL A 92 -15.43 -7.81 12.77
N VAL A 93 -15.39 -6.57 12.29
CA VAL A 93 -15.59 -6.24 10.88
C VAL A 93 -14.26 -5.78 10.26
N VAL A 94 -13.91 -6.30 9.09
CA VAL A 94 -12.79 -5.84 8.27
C VAL A 94 -13.34 -5.16 7.02
N ILE A 95 -13.00 -3.89 6.81
CA ILE A 95 -13.41 -3.11 5.64
C ILE A 95 -12.23 -3.01 4.67
N ALA A 96 -12.32 -3.76 3.57
CA ALA A 96 -11.34 -3.83 2.51
C ALA A 96 -11.74 -2.91 1.34
N PRO A 97 -10.91 -1.92 0.95
CA PRO A 97 -11.19 -1.08 -0.21
C PRO A 97 -11.37 -1.88 -1.50
N HIS A 98 -10.49 -2.85 -1.77
CA HIS A 98 -10.53 -3.71 -2.95
C HIS A 98 -10.37 -5.20 -2.59
N PRO A 99 -10.65 -6.12 -3.53
CA PRO A 99 -10.45 -7.56 -3.34
C PRO A 99 -8.95 -7.93 -3.27
N ASP A 100 -8.42 -8.08 -2.06
CA ASP A 100 -7.04 -8.43 -1.66
C ASP A 100 -6.69 -7.77 -0.33
N ASP A 101 -7.16 -6.54 -0.15
CA ASP A 101 -6.92 -5.72 1.02
C ASP A 101 -7.39 -6.38 2.33
N GLU A 102 -8.47 -7.15 2.32
CA GLU A 102 -8.92 -7.90 3.51
C GLU A 102 -7.83 -8.84 4.04
N THR A 103 -7.08 -9.45 3.11
CA THR A 103 -6.00 -10.37 3.44
C THR A 103 -4.71 -9.62 3.71
N LEU A 104 -4.38 -8.58 2.93
CA LEU A 104 -3.16 -7.79 3.13
C LEU A 104 -3.18 -7.11 4.51
N GLN A 105 -4.30 -6.47 4.87
CA GLN A 105 -4.50 -5.74 6.12
C GLN A 105 -4.56 -6.69 7.33
N ALA A 106 -5.35 -7.77 7.26
CA ALA A 106 -5.74 -8.53 8.45
C ALA A 106 -5.82 -10.06 8.27
N GLY A 107 -5.28 -10.65 7.20
CA GLY A 107 -5.45 -12.09 6.92
C GLY A 107 -4.96 -13.02 8.04
N GLY A 108 -3.93 -12.61 8.77
CA GLY A 108 -3.41 -13.32 9.94
C GLY A 108 -4.32 -13.21 11.16
N LEU A 109 -4.81 -12.01 11.46
CA LEU A 109 -5.79 -11.72 12.50
C LEU A 109 -7.11 -12.46 12.23
N ILE A 110 -7.60 -12.44 10.98
CA ILE A 110 -8.78 -13.19 10.55
C ILE A 110 -8.61 -14.68 10.86
N ALA A 111 -7.50 -15.28 10.41
CA ALA A 111 -7.24 -16.70 10.67
C ALA A 111 -7.13 -17.01 12.16
N TRP A 112 -6.56 -16.11 12.96
CA TRP A 112 -6.49 -16.26 14.41
C TRP A 112 -7.88 -16.23 15.06
N LEU A 113 -8.73 -15.28 14.67
CA LEU A 113 -10.10 -15.13 15.20
C LEU A 113 -10.91 -16.38 14.91
N VAL A 114 -10.84 -16.88 13.67
CA VAL A 114 -11.56 -18.10 13.27
C VAL A 114 -11.06 -19.32 14.04
N GLN A 115 -9.74 -19.46 14.27
CA GLN A 115 -9.19 -20.54 15.11
C GLN A 115 -9.71 -20.52 16.55
N ARG A 116 -10.16 -19.36 17.04
CA ARG A 116 -10.71 -19.16 18.39
C ARG A 116 -12.24 -19.19 18.43
N GLY A 117 -12.90 -19.44 17.30
CA GLY A 117 -14.36 -19.53 17.20
C GLY A 117 -15.07 -18.19 16.93
N THR A 118 -14.34 -17.11 16.69
CA THR A 118 -14.90 -15.81 16.29
C THR A 118 -14.86 -15.70 14.77
N LEU A 119 -16.02 -15.61 14.12
CA LEU A 119 -16.10 -15.46 12.67
C LEU A 119 -16.21 -13.96 12.31
N PRO A 120 -15.14 -13.31 11.82
CA PRO A 120 -15.22 -11.92 11.41
C PRO A 120 -16.10 -11.75 10.17
N HIS A 121 -16.62 -10.54 9.96
CA HIS A 121 -17.27 -10.15 8.71
C HIS A 121 -16.32 -9.31 7.86
N VAL A 122 -16.23 -9.62 6.58
CA VAL A 122 -15.36 -8.92 5.64
C VAL A 122 -16.22 -8.13 4.66
N PHE A 123 -16.06 -6.81 4.64
CA PHE A 123 -16.75 -5.91 3.73
C PHE A 123 -15.76 -5.50 2.64
N VAL A 124 -15.98 -5.97 1.41
CA VAL A 124 -15.23 -5.55 0.24
C VAL A 124 -15.99 -4.43 -0.44
N VAL A 125 -15.44 -3.21 -0.36
CA VAL A 125 -16.16 -2.00 -0.74
C VAL A 125 -16.26 -1.86 -2.24
N THR A 126 -15.14 -2.07 -2.95
CA THR A 126 -15.11 -1.95 -4.40
C THR A 126 -14.92 -3.29 -5.10
N GLU A 127 -15.33 -3.32 -6.35
CA GLU A 127 -15.22 -4.47 -7.24
C GLU A 127 -13.81 -4.71 -7.79
N GLY A 128 -12.86 -3.80 -7.53
CA GLY A 128 -11.52 -3.89 -8.07
C GLY A 128 -11.44 -3.74 -9.60
N ASP A 129 -12.41 -3.04 -10.21
CA ASP A 129 -12.58 -2.88 -11.66
C ASP A 129 -11.69 -1.76 -12.28
N GLY A 130 -10.86 -1.12 -11.47
CA GLY A 130 -10.04 0.04 -11.83
C GLY A 130 -8.63 -0.27 -12.30
N TYR A 131 -8.14 -1.51 -12.16
CA TYR A 131 -6.74 -1.82 -12.44
C TYR A 131 -6.46 -2.13 -13.92
N ASP A 132 -6.41 -1.07 -14.72
CA ASP A 132 -6.26 -1.14 -16.19
C ASP A 132 -5.08 -2.02 -16.66
N ALA A 133 -3.93 -1.94 -16.00
CA ALA A 133 -2.75 -2.72 -16.38
C ALA A 133 -2.99 -4.24 -16.21
N ALA A 134 -3.63 -4.66 -15.10
CA ALA A 134 -3.96 -6.05 -14.86
C ALA A 134 -5.04 -6.57 -15.82
N ILE A 135 -6.02 -5.74 -16.16
CA ILE A 135 -7.05 -6.08 -17.15
C ILE A 135 -6.40 -6.30 -18.53
N LYS A 136 -5.55 -5.38 -18.98
CA LYS A 136 -4.81 -5.51 -20.26
C LYS A 136 -3.92 -6.74 -20.27
N TRP A 137 -3.24 -7.01 -19.16
CA TRP A 137 -2.40 -8.20 -18.99
C TRP A 137 -3.22 -9.49 -19.11
N LEU A 138 -4.36 -9.56 -18.40
CA LEU A 138 -5.19 -10.77 -18.31
C LEU A 138 -5.89 -11.10 -19.63
N TYR A 139 -6.45 -10.09 -20.30
CA TYR A 139 -7.22 -10.29 -21.53
C TYR A 139 -6.36 -10.15 -22.79
N HIS A 140 -5.09 -9.77 -22.68
CA HIS A 140 -4.18 -9.52 -23.80
C HIS A 140 -4.71 -8.49 -24.82
N GLU A 141 -5.49 -7.52 -24.33
CA GLU A 141 -6.10 -6.48 -25.14
C GLU A 141 -5.64 -5.09 -24.73
N TRP A 142 -5.43 -4.20 -25.70
CA TRP A 142 -5.05 -2.80 -25.45
C TRP A 142 -6.24 -1.91 -25.11
N HIS A 143 -7.41 -2.21 -25.67
CA HIS A 143 -8.64 -1.45 -25.45
C HIS A 143 -9.48 -2.11 -24.37
N ILE A 144 -9.68 -1.43 -23.25
CA ILE A 144 -10.48 -1.95 -22.14
C ILE A 144 -11.94 -1.57 -22.35
N THR A 145 -12.82 -2.56 -22.44
CA THR A 145 -14.27 -2.39 -22.50
C THR A 145 -14.87 -2.54 -21.09
N GLU A 146 -16.10 -2.06 -20.90
CA GLU A 146 -16.84 -2.32 -19.65
C GLU A 146 -17.10 -3.82 -19.42
N ALA A 147 -17.21 -4.63 -20.48
CA ALA A 147 -17.32 -6.07 -20.37
C ALA A 147 -16.04 -6.70 -19.77
N HIS A 148 -14.85 -6.23 -20.18
CA HIS A 148 -13.59 -6.67 -19.57
C HIS A 148 -13.51 -6.32 -18.09
N ARG A 149 -13.92 -5.09 -17.73
CA ARG A 149 -13.97 -4.65 -16.32
C ARG A 149 -14.92 -5.49 -15.49
N HIS A 150 -16.13 -5.73 -15.98
CA HIS A 150 -17.11 -6.57 -15.30
C HIS A 150 -16.61 -8.01 -15.12
N ALA A 151 -16.06 -8.62 -16.17
CA ALA A 151 -15.48 -9.96 -16.08
C ALA A 151 -14.28 -10.02 -15.12
N PHE A 152 -13.46 -8.95 -15.07
CA PHE A 152 -12.36 -8.83 -14.12
C PHE A 152 -12.85 -8.72 -12.67
N ALA A 153 -13.84 -7.89 -12.41
CA ALA A 153 -14.48 -7.75 -11.10
C ALA A 153 -15.03 -9.09 -10.59
N LEU A 154 -15.76 -9.83 -11.43
CA LEU A 154 -16.28 -11.15 -11.07
C LEU A 154 -15.16 -12.14 -10.70
N ARG A 155 -14.04 -12.13 -11.42
CA ARG A 155 -12.86 -12.94 -11.08
C ARG A 155 -12.29 -12.52 -9.72
N ARG A 156 -12.09 -11.23 -9.49
CA ARG A 156 -11.57 -10.72 -8.21
C ARG A 156 -12.47 -11.07 -7.01
N ARG A 157 -13.80 -11.03 -7.17
CA ARG A 157 -14.73 -11.55 -6.15
C ARG A 157 -14.46 -13.03 -5.81
N GLN A 158 -14.29 -13.86 -6.84
CA GLN A 158 -13.97 -15.28 -6.65
C GLN A 158 -12.62 -15.48 -5.96
N GLU A 159 -11.64 -14.62 -6.24
CA GLU A 159 -10.32 -14.65 -5.59
C GLU A 159 -10.42 -14.31 -4.10
N THR A 160 -11.18 -13.28 -3.71
CA THR A 160 -11.48 -13.01 -2.30
C THR A 160 -12.19 -14.18 -1.64
N LEU A 161 -13.23 -14.75 -2.26
CA LEU A 161 -13.93 -15.90 -1.69
C LEU A 161 -13.01 -17.11 -1.49
N ALA A 162 -12.11 -17.36 -2.45
CA ALA A 162 -11.10 -18.41 -2.34
C ALA A 162 -10.09 -18.12 -1.21
N ALA A 163 -9.62 -16.88 -1.10
CA ALA A 163 -8.73 -16.45 -0.02
C ALA A 163 -9.39 -16.60 1.35
N MET A 164 -10.63 -16.11 1.50
CA MET A 164 -11.41 -16.20 2.73
C MET A 164 -11.73 -17.64 3.13
N SER A 165 -12.05 -18.50 2.15
CA SER A 165 -12.22 -19.93 2.38
C SER A 165 -10.95 -20.60 2.94
N LEU A 166 -9.75 -20.21 2.48
CA LEU A 166 -8.48 -20.72 3.04
C LEU A 166 -8.22 -20.22 4.47
N LEU A 167 -8.79 -19.07 4.84
CA LEU A 167 -8.77 -18.55 6.22
C LEU A 167 -9.94 -19.07 7.06
N ASN A 168 -10.73 -20.02 6.53
CA ASN A 168 -11.92 -20.61 7.14
C ASN A 168 -13.05 -19.60 7.43
N VAL A 169 -13.11 -18.49 6.70
CA VAL A 169 -14.24 -17.55 6.74
C VAL A 169 -15.31 -18.05 5.75
N PRO A 170 -16.56 -18.26 6.19
CA PRO A 170 -17.63 -18.72 5.30
C PRO A 170 -18.09 -17.60 4.37
N ALA A 171 -18.66 -17.96 3.22
CA ALA A 171 -18.98 -17.00 2.16
C ALA A 171 -20.07 -15.98 2.55
N ASP A 172 -20.98 -16.32 3.46
CA ASP A 172 -22.00 -15.44 4.03
C ASP A 172 -21.43 -14.41 5.02
N HIS A 173 -20.17 -14.56 5.41
CA HIS A 173 -19.41 -13.56 6.15
C HIS A 173 -18.62 -12.60 5.25
N VAL A 174 -18.70 -12.76 3.93
CA VAL A 174 -18.02 -11.90 2.94
C VAL A 174 -19.05 -11.07 2.16
N HIS A 175 -19.03 -9.76 2.39
CA HIS A 175 -20.01 -8.80 1.88
C HIS A 175 -19.40 -7.93 0.80
N PHE A 176 -19.82 -8.11 -0.46
CA PHE A 176 -19.42 -7.24 -1.57
C PHE A 176 -20.41 -6.09 -1.72
N LEU A 177 -19.96 -4.84 -1.61
CA LEU A 177 -20.84 -3.67 -1.64
C LEU A 177 -21.18 -3.17 -3.05
N GLY A 178 -20.50 -3.66 -4.10
CA GLY A 178 -20.87 -3.37 -5.49
C GLY A 178 -20.36 -2.05 -6.04
N PHE A 179 -19.52 -1.29 -5.32
CA PHE A 179 -19.04 0.00 -5.82
C PHE A 179 -17.91 -0.17 -6.82
N SER A 180 -17.89 0.66 -7.87
CA SER A 180 -16.76 0.69 -8.80
C SER A 180 -15.61 1.51 -8.22
N GLU A 181 -14.41 0.94 -8.27
CA GLU A 181 -13.15 1.56 -7.85
C GLU A 181 -12.93 2.90 -8.58
N ARG A 182 -13.29 2.95 -9.86
CA ARG A 182 -13.11 4.13 -10.72
C ARG A 182 -13.98 5.30 -10.35
N THR A 183 -15.13 5.05 -9.70
CA THR A 183 -16.16 6.08 -9.50
C THR A 183 -16.42 6.38 -8.04
N LEU A 184 -16.10 5.48 -7.11
CA LEU A 184 -16.38 5.64 -5.69
C LEU A 184 -15.81 6.96 -5.11
N PRO A 185 -14.52 7.31 -5.30
CA PRO A 185 -13.99 8.57 -4.78
C PRO A 185 -14.73 9.80 -5.33
N THR A 186 -15.02 9.82 -6.63
CA THR A 186 -15.76 10.92 -7.26
C THR A 186 -17.20 11.00 -6.77
N ARG A 187 -17.90 9.87 -6.64
CA ARG A 187 -19.29 9.86 -6.13
C ARG A 187 -19.35 10.37 -4.70
N TRP A 188 -18.51 9.83 -3.82
CA TRP A 188 -18.47 10.19 -2.41
C TRP A 188 -18.00 11.64 -2.22
N LEU A 189 -16.78 11.97 -2.65
CA LEU A 189 -16.14 13.24 -2.28
C LEU A 189 -16.50 14.40 -3.20
N LEU A 190 -16.56 14.17 -4.51
CA LEU A 190 -16.77 15.25 -5.48
C LEU A 190 -18.26 15.60 -5.66
N LYS A 191 -19.12 14.58 -5.66
CA LYS A 191 -20.56 14.71 -5.89
C LYS A 191 -21.38 14.69 -4.61
N GLY A 192 -20.81 14.30 -3.47
CA GLY A 192 -21.54 14.21 -2.19
C GLY A 192 -22.68 13.19 -2.23
N ASP A 193 -22.54 12.11 -3.02
CA ASP A 193 -23.56 11.06 -3.12
C ASP A 193 -23.67 10.32 -1.77
N PRO A 194 -24.83 10.33 -1.10
CA PRO A 194 -25.01 9.66 0.19
C PRO A 194 -25.15 8.13 0.07
N THR A 195 -25.27 7.58 -1.14
CA THR A 195 -25.52 6.14 -1.35
C THR A 195 -24.44 5.24 -0.73
N PRO A 196 -23.13 5.48 -0.94
CA PRO A 196 -22.09 4.66 -0.30
C PRO A 196 -22.16 4.70 1.23
N LEU A 197 -22.48 5.86 1.80
CA LEU A 197 -22.61 6.03 3.26
C LEU A 197 -23.78 5.19 3.77
N ARG A 198 -24.93 5.30 3.12
CA ARG A 198 -26.14 4.57 3.50
C ARG A 198 -25.90 3.06 3.50
N VAL A 199 -25.33 2.51 2.42
CA VAL A 199 -25.07 1.07 2.28
C VAL A 199 -24.11 0.56 3.35
N LEU A 200 -22.97 1.24 3.55
CA LEU A 200 -22.00 0.83 4.56
C LEU A 200 -22.56 0.95 5.98
N LYS A 201 -23.25 2.05 6.29
CA LYS A 201 -23.89 2.28 7.59
C LYS A 201 -24.94 1.21 7.90
N GLU A 202 -25.83 0.89 6.95
CA GLU A 202 -26.84 -0.17 7.12
C GLU A 202 -26.18 -1.52 7.42
N GLY A 203 -25.13 -1.89 6.68
CA GLY A 203 -24.37 -3.12 6.92
C GLY A 203 -23.73 -3.17 8.32
N LEU A 204 -23.10 -2.07 8.75
CA LEU A 204 -22.51 -1.98 10.09
C LEU A 204 -23.58 -2.00 11.20
N ALA A 205 -24.71 -1.32 11.00
CA ALA A 205 -25.82 -1.28 11.97
C ALA A 205 -26.48 -2.65 12.17
N ASN A 206 -26.55 -3.48 11.12
CA ASN A 206 -27.07 -4.84 11.21
C ASN A 206 -26.16 -5.76 12.04
N LEU A 207 -24.85 -5.51 12.02
CA LEU A 207 -23.86 -6.33 12.73
C LEU A 207 -23.53 -5.80 14.14
N LYS A 208 -23.65 -4.49 14.36
CA LYS A 208 -23.28 -3.79 15.61
C LYS A 208 -21.87 -4.21 16.08
N PRO A 209 -20.84 -3.99 15.25
CA PRO A 209 -19.50 -4.49 15.52
C PRO A 209 -18.95 -4.01 16.86
N THR A 210 -18.17 -4.85 17.51
CA THR A 210 -17.35 -4.49 18.68
C THR A 210 -16.02 -3.88 18.25
N ALA A 211 -15.50 -4.29 17.08
CA ALA A 211 -14.32 -3.72 16.46
C ALA A 211 -14.46 -3.62 14.93
N VAL A 212 -13.82 -2.60 14.37
CA VAL A 212 -13.74 -2.36 12.93
C VAL A 212 -12.28 -2.12 12.54
N ILE A 213 -11.76 -2.94 11.63
CA ILE A 213 -10.51 -2.68 10.92
C ILE A 213 -10.86 -2.02 9.58
N LEU A 214 -10.24 -0.88 9.27
CA LEU A 214 -10.52 -0.09 8.07
C LEU A 214 -9.22 0.49 7.49
N PRO A 215 -9.17 0.96 6.23
CA PRO A 215 -7.92 1.50 5.65
C PRO A 215 -7.45 2.77 6.36
N SER A 216 -6.13 2.96 6.42
CA SER A 216 -5.54 4.14 7.06
C SER A 216 -5.88 5.46 6.37
N ARG A 217 -6.07 6.51 7.17
CA ARG A 217 -6.24 7.90 6.68
C ARG A 217 -4.99 8.46 6.00
N TYR A 218 -3.84 7.83 6.23
CA TYR A 218 -2.56 8.19 5.64
C TYR A 218 -2.22 7.35 4.42
N ASP A 219 -3.11 6.45 3.98
CA ASP A 219 -2.88 5.65 2.79
C ASP A 219 -2.82 6.54 1.54
N ASP A 220 -1.79 6.33 0.72
CA ASP A 220 -1.53 7.12 -0.49
C ASP A 220 -2.47 6.76 -1.64
N HIS A 221 -3.15 5.61 -1.57
CA HIS A 221 -4.09 5.20 -2.61
C HIS A 221 -5.42 5.97 -2.46
N PRO A 222 -5.87 6.73 -3.48
CA PRO A 222 -7.07 7.56 -3.37
C PRO A 222 -8.32 6.78 -2.95
N VAL A 223 -8.50 5.55 -3.44
CA VAL A 223 -9.64 4.73 -3.04
C VAL A 223 -9.55 4.31 -1.57
N HIS A 224 -8.36 4.02 -1.03
CA HIS A 224 -8.20 3.68 0.39
C HIS A 224 -8.56 4.87 1.26
N ALA A 225 -8.03 6.05 0.93
CA ALA A 225 -8.35 7.29 1.63
C ALA A 225 -9.85 7.65 1.54
N ALA A 226 -10.50 7.43 0.40
CA ALA A 226 -11.94 7.62 0.24
C ALA A 226 -12.75 6.64 1.10
N VAL A 227 -12.37 5.36 1.11
CA VAL A 227 -13.02 4.32 1.93
C VAL A 227 -12.79 4.58 3.42
N CYS A 228 -11.62 5.08 3.82
CA CYS A 228 -11.36 5.54 5.19
C CYS A 228 -12.34 6.63 5.59
N SER A 229 -12.43 7.70 4.78
CA SER A 229 -13.37 8.82 5.01
C SER A 229 -14.81 8.33 5.13
N LEU A 230 -15.24 7.46 4.20
CA LEU A 230 -16.57 6.87 4.17
C LEU A 230 -16.85 6.01 5.41
N SER A 231 -15.89 5.20 5.83
CA SER A 231 -16.03 4.29 6.99
C SER A 231 -16.16 5.07 8.29
N TRP A 232 -15.34 6.10 8.48
CA TRP A 232 -15.49 7.01 9.62
C TRP A 232 -16.85 7.71 9.61
N ALA A 233 -17.33 8.16 8.44
CA ALA A 233 -18.65 8.78 8.34
C ALA A 233 -19.78 7.81 8.72
N ALA A 234 -19.71 6.55 8.27
CA ALA A 234 -20.68 5.51 8.61
C ALA A 234 -20.69 5.22 10.11
N LEU A 235 -19.52 5.10 10.74
CA LEU A 235 -19.41 4.83 12.18
C LEU A 235 -19.94 5.99 13.03
N VAL A 236 -19.50 7.21 12.75
CA VAL A 236 -19.92 8.39 13.51
C VAL A 236 -21.42 8.67 13.30
N GLN A 237 -21.94 8.51 12.08
CA GLN A 237 -23.39 8.62 11.84
C GLN A 237 -24.17 7.53 12.58
N GLY A 238 -23.69 6.29 12.53
CA GLY A 238 -24.36 5.16 13.17
C GLY A 238 -24.49 5.36 14.69
N VAL A 239 -23.44 5.89 15.33
CA VAL A 239 -23.49 6.26 16.75
C VAL A 239 -24.42 7.45 16.99
N ALA A 240 -24.37 8.47 16.13
CA ALA A 240 -25.21 9.65 16.28
C ALA A 240 -26.71 9.33 16.19
N GLU A 241 -27.11 8.41 15.31
CA GLU A 241 -28.50 7.93 15.17
C GLU A 241 -28.89 6.82 16.16
N GLY A 242 -27.97 6.38 17.02
CA GLY A 242 -28.19 5.26 17.94
C GLY A 242 -28.34 3.87 17.29
N THR A 243 -28.10 3.75 15.98
CA THR A 243 -28.09 2.45 15.29
C THR A 243 -26.87 1.60 15.68
N LEU A 244 -25.76 2.26 16.02
CA LEU A 244 -24.64 1.68 16.75
C LEU A 244 -24.74 2.13 18.22
N PRO A 245 -24.76 1.19 19.19
CA PRO A 245 -24.98 1.52 20.60
C PRO A 245 -23.83 2.31 21.22
N LYS A 246 -22.62 2.18 20.66
CA LYS A 246 -21.41 2.90 21.04
C LYS A 246 -20.41 2.83 19.90
N MET A 247 -19.37 3.66 19.96
CA MET A 247 -18.26 3.57 19.02
C MET A 247 -17.52 2.23 19.20
N PRO A 248 -17.33 1.41 18.13
CA PRO A 248 -16.48 0.23 18.21
C PRO A 248 -15.02 0.61 18.43
N VAL A 249 -14.19 -0.38 18.76
CA VAL A 249 -12.73 -0.24 18.63
C VAL A 249 -12.42 -0.04 17.15
N VAL A 250 -11.67 1.02 16.79
CA VAL A 250 -11.35 1.30 15.38
C VAL A 250 -9.85 1.24 15.16
N LEU A 251 -9.44 0.28 14.33
CA LEU A 251 -8.06 0.09 13.92
C LEU A 251 -7.89 0.40 12.44
N GLU A 252 -6.96 1.28 12.13
CA GLU A 252 -6.57 1.66 10.78
C GLU A 252 -5.43 0.77 10.28
N ALA A 253 -5.59 0.13 9.13
CA ALA A 253 -4.57 -0.70 8.50
C ALA A 253 -3.95 0.05 7.31
N LEU A 254 -2.62 0.18 7.29
CA LEU A 254 -1.88 0.85 6.23
C LEU A 254 -1.48 -0.16 5.15
N VAL A 255 -1.76 0.15 3.87
CA VAL A 255 -1.38 -0.71 2.74
C VAL A 255 -0.42 0.03 1.80
N HIS A 256 -0.78 1.25 1.37
CA HIS A 256 0.06 2.05 0.48
C HIS A 256 0.58 3.30 1.20
N TYR A 257 1.90 3.43 1.33
CA TYR A 257 2.52 4.65 1.85
C TYR A 257 3.99 4.75 1.43
N GLY A 258 4.30 5.60 0.45
CA GLY A 258 5.63 5.62 -0.17
C GLY A 258 6.09 4.20 -0.52
N GLU A 259 7.26 3.80 -0.02
CA GLU A 259 7.86 2.47 -0.21
C GLU A 259 7.43 1.41 0.84
N PHE A 260 6.48 1.71 1.73
CA PHE A 260 5.93 0.73 2.67
C PHE A 260 5.23 -0.43 1.92
N PRO A 261 5.39 -1.70 2.36
CA PRO A 261 6.28 -2.18 3.42
C PRO A 261 7.76 -2.21 3.03
N ARG A 262 8.66 -1.83 3.95
CA ARG A 262 10.11 -1.91 3.73
C ARG A 262 10.76 -3.08 4.49
N PRO A 263 11.65 -3.87 3.86
CA PRO A 263 11.84 -3.96 2.41
C PRO A 263 10.63 -4.61 1.72
N GLN A 264 10.35 -4.24 0.47
CA GLN A 264 9.31 -4.91 -0.32
C GLN A 264 9.73 -6.34 -0.70
N GLY A 265 8.75 -7.19 -0.97
CA GLY A 265 8.93 -8.59 -1.34
C GLY A 265 8.68 -9.58 -0.20
N PHE A 266 8.95 -10.86 -0.48
CA PHE A 266 8.69 -11.96 0.43
C PHE A 266 9.77 -12.06 1.52
N HIS A 267 9.50 -11.49 2.70
CA HIS A 267 10.40 -11.49 3.86
C HIS A 267 9.63 -11.96 5.10
N PRO A 268 9.24 -13.25 5.18
CA PRO A 268 8.35 -13.74 6.21
C PRO A 268 8.87 -13.50 7.63
N ASP A 269 10.18 -13.58 7.85
CA ASP A 269 10.81 -13.47 9.17
C ASP A 269 11.10 -12.03 9.61
N LEU A 270 10.82 -11.04 8.75
CA LEU A 270 10.88 -9.63 9.15
C LEU A 270 9.54 -9.19 9.74
N GLU A 271 9.58 -8.18 10.59
CA GLU A 271 8.41 -7.49 11.09
C GLU A 271 7.94 -6.46 10.05
N LEU A 272 6.64 -6.26 9.97
CA LEU A 272 6.02 -5.08 9.39
C LEU A 272 6.16 -3.94 10.40
N LEU A 273 6.83 -2.86 9.98
CA LEU A 273 7.15 -1.71 10.83
C LEU A 273 6.47 -0.45 10.32
N PRO A 274 5.91 0.41 11.18
CA PRO A 274 5.27 1.64 10.75
C PRO A 274 6.27 2.59 10.07
N PRO A 275 5.83 3.40 9.09
CA PRO A 275 6.62 4.50 8.57
C PRO A 275 7.04 5.46 9.70
N LEU A 276 8.29 5.91 9.68
CA LEU A 276 8.88 6.68 10.79
C LEU A 276 8.19 8.03 11.02
N ASP A 277 7.73 8.65 9.95
CA ASP A 277 6.99 9.91 9.92
C ASP A 277 5.54 9.78 10.42
N LEU A 278 5.01 8.55 10.49
CA LEU A 278 3.68 8.27 11.05
C LEU A 278 3.71 7.77 12.50
N LEU A 279 4.88 7.71 13.15
CA LEU A 279 5.01 7.17 14.51
C LEU A 279 4.23 7.94 15.58
N THR A 280 4.02 9.24 15.39
CA THR A 280 3.41 10.13 16.40
C THR A 280 1.95 10.46 16.12
N VAL A 281 1.38 9.95 15.02
CA VAL A 281 0.01 10.28 14.62
C VAL A 281 -1.02 9.21 14.94
N ALA A 282 -0.55 8.06 15.40
CA ALA A 282 -1.36 6.94 15.85
C ALA A 282 -0.63 6.20 16.97
N ARG A 283 -1.40 5.50 17.79
CA ARG A 283 -0.86 4.45 18.65
C ARG A 283 -0.76 3.17 17.82
N TRP A 284 0.44 2.63 17.70
CA TRP A 284 0.70 1.49 16.82
C TRP A 284 0.62 0.17 17.57
N TRP A 285 -0.18 -0.73 17.03
CA TRP A 285 -0.46 -2.06 17.56
C TRP A 285 0.14 -3.11 16.65
N CYS A 286 0.98 -3.97 17.22
CA CYS A 286 1.62 -5.10 16.58
C CYS A 286 0.93 -6.39 17.03
N PHE A 287 0.47 -7.18 16.08
CA PHE A 287 -0.03 -8.53 16.31
C PHE A 287 1.01 -9.54 15.84
N PRO A 288 1.79 -10.18 16.73
CA PRO A 288 2.74 -11.22 16.35
C PRO A 288 2.02 -12.38 15.67
N LEU A 289 2.55 -12.81 14.52
CA LEU A 289 1.90 -13.80 13.67
C LEU A 289 2.69 -15.12 13.69
N PRO A 290 2.20 -16.16 14.38
CA PRO A 290 2.80 -17.48 14.36
C PRO A 290 3.00 -18.01 12.94
N ARG A 291 4.03 -18.83 12.73
CA ARG A 291 4.40 -19.36 11.42
C ARG A 291 3.24 -20.02 10.68
N GLU A 292 2.38 -20.74 11.39
CA GLU A 292 1.20 -21.40 10.81
C GLU A 292 0.22 -20.37 10.21
N LEU A 293 -0.17 -19.36 10.97
CA LEU A 293 -1.08 -18.31 10.52
C LEU A 293 -0.46 -17.47 9.41
N ARG A 294 0.84 -17.19 9.50
CA ARG A 294 1.61 -16.51 8.46
C ARG A 294 1.60 -17.29 7.14
N GLU A 295 1.70 -18.62 7.19
CA GLU A 295 1.61 -19.46 6.00
C GLU A 295 0.18 -19.50 5.43
N ARG A 296 -0.85 -19.58 6.28
CA ARG A 296 -2.25 -19.48 5.83
C ARG A 296 -2.52 -18.14 5.13
N LYS A 297 -2.08 -17.03 5.74
CA LYS A 297 -2.13 -15.69 5.11
C LYS A 297 -1.42 -15.68 3.76
N ARG A 298 -0.23 -16.27 3.66
CA ARG A 298 0.49 -16.40 2.39
C ARG A 298 -0.33 -17.16 1.34
N GLN A 299 -0.93 -18.30 1.70
CA GLN A 299 -1.74 -19.09 0.76
C GLN A 299 -2.99 -18.33 0.30
N ALA A 300 -3.62 -17.57 1.20
CA ALA A 300 -4.72 -16.66 0.87
C ALA A 300 -4.27 -15.56 -0.11
N ILE A 301 -3.13 -14.90 0.14
CA ILE A 301 -2.54 -13.90 -0.77
C ILE A 301 -2.29 -14.48 -2.17
N LEU A 302 -1.92 -15.76 -2.27
CA LEU A 302 -1.67 -16.40 -3.56
C LEU A 302 -2.95 -16.69 -4.36
N GLN A 303 -4.15 -16.48 -3.79
CA GLN A 303 -5.41 -16.63 -4.52
C GLN A 303 -5.73 -15.43 -5.42
N TYR A 304 -5.13 -14.26 -5.19
CA TYR A 304 -5.33 -13.05 -6.02
C TYR A 304 -4.53 -13.12 -7.34
N ARG A 305 -4.80 -14.16 -8.13
CA ARG A 305 -4.07 -14.50 -9.37
C ARG A 305 -4.09 -13.37 -10.39
N THR A 306 -5.16 -12.57 -10.44
CA THR A 306 -5.24 -11.38 -11.29
C THR A 306 -4.20 -10.32 -10.93
N GLN A 307 -3.79 -10.26 -9.66
CA GLN A 307 -2.85 -9.25 -9.13
C GLN A 307 -1.40 -9.73 -9.17
N LEU A 308 -1.15 -11.03 -9.03
CA LEU A 308 0.21 -11.59 -8.88
C LEU A 308 1.19 -11.24 -10.02
N PRO A 309 0.82 -11.23 -11.32
CA PRO A 309 1.78 -10.97 -12.39
C PRO A 309 2.40 -9.57 -12.34
N LEU A 310 1.63 -8.56 -11.89
CA LEU A 310 2.07 -7.16 -11.88
C LEU A 310 2.47 -6.70 -10.47
N SER A 311 1.74 -7.16 -9.45
CA SER A 311 1.86 -6.67 -8.07
C SER A 311 2.31 -7.76 -7.10
N GLY A 312 2.61 -8.98 -7.55
CA GLY A 312 2.91 -10.10 -6.66
C GLY A 312 4.08 -9.85 -5.70
N GLY A 313 5.08 -9.06 -6.11
CA GLY A 313 6.16 -8.60 -5.22
C GLY A 313 5.63 -7.78 -4.04
N PHE A 314 4.75 -6.81 -4.34
CA PHE A 314 4.08 -5.96 -3.36
C PHE A 314 3.13 -6.76 -2.46
N LEU A 315 2.25 -7.61 -3.01
CA LEU A 315 1.35 -8.43 -2.20
C LEU A 315 2.12 -9.31 -1.20
N LYS A 316 3.22 -9.93 -1.65
CA LYS A 316 4.08 -10.76 -0.78
C LYS A 316 4.82 -9.95 0.29
N SER A 317 4.85 -8.62 0.21
CA SER A 317 5.37 -7.74 1.27
C SER A 317 4.56 -7.80 2.55
N PHE A 318 3.31 -8.27 2.51
CA PHE A 318 2.45 -8.42 3.68
C PHE A 318 2.55 -9.80 4.33
N VAL A 319 3.37 -10.71 3.78
CA VAL A 319 3.77 -11.92 4.50
C VAL A 319 4.95 -11.56 5.40
N ARG A 320 4.64 -11.26 6.66
CA ARG A 320 5.57 -10.82 7.71
C ARG A 320 5.32 -11.60 9.00
N SER A 321 6.23 -11.45 9.97
CA SER A 321 6.17 -12.09 11.29
C SER A 321 5.13 -11.47 12.23
N ASN A 322 4.47 -10.40 11.80
CA ASN A 322 3.40 -9.71 12.50
C ASN A 322 2.45 -9.03 11.48
N GLU A 323 1.32 -8.57 12.00
CA GLU A 323 0.47 -7.56 11.37
C GLU A 323 0.50 -6.27 12.20
N LEU A 324 0.21 -5.15 11.53
CA LEU A 324 0.36 -3.83 12.09
C LEU A 324 -0.94 -3.05 11.92
N PHE A 325 -1.41 -2.45 13.01
CA PHE A 325 -2.63 -1.67 13.07
C PHE A 325 -2.36 -0.34 13.77
N ALA A 326 -3.02 0.71 13.33
CA ALA A 326 -2.91 2.04 13.88
C ALA A 326 -4.22 2.40 14.57
N GLU A 327 -4.17 2.73 15.86
CA GLU A 327 -5.28 3.39 16.53
C GLU A 327 -5.11 4.91 16.36
N PRO A 328 -5.91 5.56 15.50
CA PRO A 328 -5.68 6.95 15.14
C PRO A 328 -5.89 7.89 16.32
N LEU A 329 -4.99 8.87 16.44
CA LEU A 329 -5.17 9.99 17.36
C LEU A 329 -6.07 11.06 16.71
N ALA A 330 -6.87 11.73 17.52
CA ALA A 330 -7.71 12.84 17.06
C ALA A 330 -6.85 14.09 16.82
N LEU A 331 -6.25 14.17 15.62
CA LEU A 331 -5.38 15.27 15.21
C LEU A 331 -6.10 16.26 14.30
N TRP A 332 -5.79 17.55 14.49
CA TRP A 332 -6.26 18.66 13.65
C TRP A 332 -5.43 18.82 12.38
N ARG A 333 -4.31 18.12 12.27
CA ARG A 333 -3.33 18.25 11.20
C ARG A 333 -2.83 16.86 10.81
N GLN A 334 -2.77 16.59 9.51
CA GLN A 334 -2.06 15.43 9.00
C GLN A 334 -0.54 15.67 9.07
N PRO A 335 0.27 14.64 9.36
CA PRO A 335 1.71 14.78 9.29
C PRO A 335 2.12 15.14 7.86
N ASP A 336 3.26 15.80 7.76
CA ASP A 336 3.79 16.25 6.49
C ASP A 336 4.16 15.05 5.59
N ARG A 337 3.45 14.88 4.48
CA ARG A 337 3.65 13.77 3.53
C ARG A 337 4.83 14.01 2.57
N ILE A 338 5.78 14.86 2.93
CA ILE A 338 6.96 15.19 2.09
C ILE A 338 7.91 14.01 1.90
N GLY A 339 7.85 13.00 2.79
CA GLY A 339 8.81 11.91 2.92
C GLY A 339 9.16 11.20 1.62
N GLU A 340 8.18 10.95 0.73
CA GLU A 340 8.43 10.39 -0.61
C GLU A 340 7.53 11.00 -1.68
N PRO A 341 8.05 11.35 -2.87
CA PRO A 341 7.23 11.86 -3.95
C PRO A 341 6.32 10.76 -4.48
N ARG A 342 5.01 10.94 -4.31
CA ARG A 342 4.01 10.18 -5.06
C ARG A 342 4.19 10.42 -6.55
N SER A 343 3.73 9.49 -7.39
CA SER A 343 3.73 9.64 -8.85
C SER A 343 2.67 10.65 -9.33
N LEU A 344 2.61 11.81 -8.69
CA LEU A 344 1.70 12.92 -8.94
C LEU A 344 2.50 14.16 -9.35
N LEU A 345 1.88 15.01 -10.16
CA LEU A 345 2.45 16.31 -10.48
C LEU A 345 2.48 17.18 -9.22
N PRO A 346 3.47 18.09 -9.02
CA PRO A 346 3.59 18.84 -7.77
C PRO A 346 2.33 19.61 -7.36
N PHE A 347 1.57 20.12 -8.32
CA PHE A 347 0.32 20.85 -8.09
C PHE A 347 -0.90 19.95 -7.85
N ALA A 348 -0.75 18.63 -8.00
CA ALA A 348 -1.75 17.63 -7.69
C ALA A 348 -1.43 16.85 -6.41
N ASP A 349 -0.24 17.06 -5.83
CA ASP A 349 0.26 16.34 -4.67
C ASP A 349 0.00 17.13 -3.38
N LEU A 350 -0.99 16.68 -2.59
CA LEU A 350 -1.41 17.25 -1.32
C LEU A 350 -0.48 16.77 -0.19
N THR A 351 0.40 17.64 0.29
CA THR A 351 1.40 17.27 1.30
C THR A 351 0.87 17.38 2.73
N GLU A 352 -0.09 18.27 2.97
CA GLU A 352 -0.64 18.50 4.30
C GLU A 352 -2.10 18.98 4.21
N ALA A 353 -2.93 18.51 5.14
CA ALA A 353 -4.23 19.10 5.45
C ALA A 353 -4.26 19.45 6.93
N THR A 354 -4.72 20.67 7.24
CA THR A 354 -4.90 21.16 8.62
C THR A 354 -6.28 21.77 8.77
N LEU A 355 -7.00 21.41 9.83
CA LEU A 355 -8.25 22.02 10.23
C LEU A 355 -7.99 23.08 11.31
N VAL A 356 -8.27 24.35 10.97
CA VAL A 356 -8.06 25.52 11.83
C VAL A 356 -9.40 26.05 12.32
N PRO A 357 -9.57 26.28 13.63
CA PRO A 357 -10.81 26.85 14.15
C PRO A 357 -10.80 28.40 14.04
N LEU A 358 -11.53 28.96 13.06
CA LEU A 358 -11.69 30.41 12.86
C LEU A 358 -13.10 30.85 13.28
N GLN A 359 -13.28 31.37 14.50
CA GLN A 359 -14.63 31.63 15.03
C GLN A 359 -15.52 32.49 14.08
N PRO A 360 -16.76 32.07 13.82
CA PRO A 360 -17.44 30.86 14.34
C PRO A 360 -17.12 29.57 13.58
N HIS A 361 -16.47 29.62 12.42
CA HIS A 361 -16.30 28.53 11.47
C HIS A 361 -15.07 27.62 11.71
N TRP A 362 -15.07 26.49 11.02
CA TRP A 362 -13.83 25.76 10.72
C TRP A 362 -13.28 26.23 9.38
N GLN A 363 -11.96 26.22 9.23
CA GLN A 363 -11.31 26.40 7.95
C GLN A 363 -10.33 25.26 7.74
N LEU A 364 -10.41 24.62 6.57
CA LEU A 364 -9.38 23.68 6.14
C LEU A 364 -8.31 24.43 5.37
N GLN A 365 -7.05 24.19 5.73
CA GLN A 365 -5.87 24.60 5.00
C GLN A 365 -5.27 23.36 4.33
N MET A 366 -5.11 23.43 3.01
CA MET A 366 -4.54 22.39 2.16
C MET A 366 -3.20 22.91 1.62
N ARG A 367 -2.12 22.18 1.86
CA ARG A 367 -0.81 22.49 1.26
C ARG A 367 -0.52 21.51 0.13
N LEU A 368 -0.10 22.05 -1.00
CA LEU A 368 0.37 21.29 -2.16
C LEU A 368 1.90 21.33 -2.22
N ARG A 369 2.51 20.32 -2.86
CA ARG A 369 3.96 20.34 -3.14
C ARG A 369 4.35 21.50 -4.07
N GLY A 370 3.47 21.85 -5.00
CA GLY A 370 3.62 22.96 -5.95
C GLY A 370 2.53 24.01 -5.84
N LYS A 371 2.52 24.97 -6.78
CA LYS A 371 1.45 25.98 -6.87
C LYS A 371 0.20 25.41 -7.53
N PRO A 372 -1.03 25.77 -7.12
CA PRO A 372 -2.25 25.25 -7.70
C PRO A 372 -2.35 25.56 -9.21
N HIS A 373 -2.92 24.63 -9.96
CA HIS A 373 -3.09 24.73 -11.41
C HIS A 373 -4.56 24.96 -11.79
N LYS A 374 -4.84 25.88 -12.72
CA LYS A 374 -6.21 26.27 -13.10
C LYS A 374 -7.07 25.14 -13.68
N GLY A 375 -6.43 24.12 -14.27
CA GLY A 375 -7.12 22.94 -14.81
C GLY A 375 -7.52 21.90 -13.75
N TYR A 376 -7.19 22.13 -12.47
CA TYR A 376 -7.45 21.21 -11.37
C TYR A 376 -8.49 21.82 -10.44
N ARG A 377 -9.26 20.94 -9.83
CA ARG A 377 -10.25 21.28 -8.82
C ARG A 377 -9.71 20.86 -7.46
N TYR A 378 -9.73 21.78 -6.51
CA TYR A 378 -9.26 21.56 -5.16
C TYR A 378 -10.45 21.78 -4.24
N GLY A 379 -10.83 20.78 -3.46
CA GLY A 379 -12.04 20.88 -2.66
C GLY A 379 -11.94 20.19 -1.32
N VAL A 380 -12.97 20.41 -0.52
CA VAL A 380 -13.17 19.76 0.77
C VAL A 380 -14.57 19.19 0.79
N HIS A 381 -14.65 17.89 1.04
CA HIS A 381 -15.89 17.23 1.40
C HIS A 381 -16.06 17.27 2.92
N TRP A 382 -17.09 17.96 3.39
CA TRP A 382 -17.47 18.11 4.77
C TRP A 382 -18.60 17.14 5.10
N PHE A 383 -18.38 16.33 6.13
CA PHE A 383 -19.39 15.49 6.73
C PHE A 383 -19.54 15.86 8.20
N VAL A 384 -20.78 16.10 8.62
CA VAL A 384 -21.17 16.31 10.01
C VAL A 384 -22.31 15.36 10.34
N PRO A 385 -22.20 14.54 11.39
CA PRO A 385 -23.27 13.66 11.81
C PRO A 385 -24.42 14.49 12.38
N ALA A 386 -25.65 14.15 12.00
CA ALA A 386 -26.84 14.84 12.47
C ALA A 386 -28.08 13.93 12.38
N GLU A 387 -29.10 14.28 13.16
CA GLU A 387 -30.43 13.67 13.12
C GLU A 387 -31.44 14.64 12.45
N PRO A 388 -32.37 14.16 11.62
CA PRO A 388 -32.54 12.76 11.18
C PRO A 388 -31.58 12.34 10.05
N HIS A 389 -30.85 13.29 9.47
CA HIS A 389 -29.95 13.05 8.33
C HIS A 389 -28.61 13.76 8.52
N PRO A 390 -27.50 13.17 8.06
CA PRO A 390 -26.19 13.82 8.10
C PRO A 390 -26.17 15.07 7.21
N PHE A 391 -25.30 16.01 7.57
CA PHE A 391 -24.97 17.13 6.69
C PHE A 391 -23.75 16.76 5.83
N LEU A 392 -23.92 16.92 4.52
CA LEU A 392 -22.89 16.69 3.50
C LEU A 392 -22.75 17.96 2.66
N ALA A 393 -21.52 18.45 2.53
CA ALA A 393 -21.24 19.61 1.67
C ALA A 393 -19.88 19.47 1.00
N VAL A 394 -19.78 19.98 -0.23
CA VAL A 394 -18.51 20.07 -0.96
C VAL A 394 -18.23 21.54 -1.20
N THR A 395 -17.10 22.03 -0.71
CA THR A 395 -16.65 23.40 -0.93
C THR A 395 -15.36 23.43 -1.74
N GLU A 396 -15.18 24.48 -2.53
CA GLU A 396 -13.92 24.70 -3.24
C GLU A 396 -12.87 25.33 -2.33
N CYS A 397 -11.61 25.04 -2.62
CA CYS A 397 -10.48 25.71 -2.00
C CYS A 397 -10.02 26.89 -2.87
N VAL A 398 -9.67 28.00 -2.23
CA VAL A 398 -9.11 29.20 -2.88
C VAL A 398 -7.68 29.44 -2.40
N PRO A 399 -6.78 30.03 -3.21
CA PRO A 399 -5.44 30.40 -2.76
C PRO A 399 -5.48 31.28 -1.51
N SER A 400 -4.65 30.95 -0.53
CA SER A 400 -4.50 31.76 0.68
C SER A 400 -3.85 33.11 0.35
N ALA A 401 -4.39 34.20 0.89
CA ALA A 401 -3.86 35.55 0.69
C ALA A 401 -2.60 35.84 1.51
N THR A 402 -2.31 35.04 2.56
CA THR A 402 -1.31 35.35 3.59
C THR A 402 -0.11 34.40 3.62
N THR A 403 -0.15 33.31 2.85
CA THR A 403 0.89 32.28 2.84
C THR A 403 1.43 32.05 1.43
N GLU A 404 2.62 31.43 1.34
CA GLU A 404 3.22 31.02 0.08
C GLU A 404 2.19 30.35 -0.84
N GLY A 405 2.25 30.67 -2.15
CA GLY A 405 1.21 30.34 -3.14
C GLY A 405 0.98 28.85 -3.43
N SER A 406 1.40 27.94 -2.55
CA SER A 406 1.11 26.51 -2.52
C SER A 406 0.01 26.13 -1.51
N VAL A 407 -0.46 27.07 -0.70
CA VAL A 407 -1.51 26.84 0.30
C VAL A 407 -2.87 27.33 -0.22
N LEU A 408 -3.86 26.44 -0.14
CA LEU A 408 -5.26 26.70 -0.43
C LEU A 408 -6.08 26.62 0.86
N ILE A 409 -7.18 27.37 0.93
CA ILE A 409 -8.08 27.40 2.09
C ILE A 409 -9.52 27.17 1.66
N SER A 410 -10.30 26.52 2.51
CA SER A 410 -11.74 26.39 2.36
C SER A 410 -12.43 26.55 3.71
N THR A 411 -13.40 27.46 3.79
CA THR A 411 -14.17 27.67 5.01
C THR A 411 -15.35 26.71 5.05
N ALA A 412 -15.55 26.06 6.19
CA ALA A 412 -16.66 25.16 6.39
C ALA A 412 -18.00 25.92 6.33
N PRO A 413 -19.07 25.29 5.81
CA PRO A 413 -20.40 25.88 5.83
C PRO A 413 -20.87 26.24 7.24
N GLU A 414 -21.79 27.21 7.37
CA GLU A 414 -22.28 27.70 8.66
C GLU A 414 -22.80 26.57 9.58
N VAL A 415 -23.43 25.55 9.00
CA VAL A 415 -23.94 24.36 9.71
C VAL A 415 -22.84 23.59 10.44
N VAL A 416 -21.59 23.63 9.93
CA VAL A 416 -20.42 22.90 10.47
C VAL A 416 -19.72 23.68 11.60
N SER A 417 -20.13 24.92 11.86
CA SER A 417 -19.43 25.89 12.74
C SER A 417 -19.46 25.53 14.25
N ARG A 418 -20.18 24.48 14.65
CA ARG A 418 -20.26 24.09 16.07
C ARG A 418 -19.07 23.17 16.44
N ARG A 419 -18.08 23.73 17.16
CA ARG A 419 -16.84 23.05 17.59
C ARG A 419 -17.02 21.73 18.36
N GLU A 420 -18.22 21.47 18.89
CA GLU A 420 -18.48 20.31 19.75
C GLU A 420 -18.86 19.03 18.98
N GLN A 421 -19.27 19.16 17.71
CA GLN A 421 -19.68 18.01 16.89
C GLN A 421 -18.47 17.34 16.24
N ALA A 422 -18.59 16.03 16.00
CA ALA A 422 -17.63 15.33 15.16
C ALA A 422 -17.72 15.86 13.72
N VAL A 423 -16.56 16.15 13.12
CA VAL A 423 -16.46 16.63 11.74
C VAL A 423 -15.46 15.76 11.01
N ILE A 424 -15.85 15.31 9.83
CA ILE A 424 -14.95 14.66 8.89
C ILE A 424 -14.76 15.62 7.72
N ALA A 425 -13.57 16.20 7.64
CA ALA A 425 -13.19 17.10 6.56
C ALA A 425 -12.20 16.36 5.66
N THR A 426 -12.61 16.06 4.43
CA THR A 426 -11.78 15.31 3.47
C THR A 426 -11.36 16.23 2.35
N ALA A 427 -10.09 16.66 2.39
CA ALA A 427 -9.49 17.43 1.34
C ALA A 427 -9.19 16.54 0.13
N PHE A 428 -9.43 17.04 -1.08
CA PHE A 428 -9.16 16.29 -2.31
C PHE A 428 -8.64 17.18 -3.44
N VAL A 429 -7.92 16.56 -4.37
CA VAL A 429 -7.55 17.13 -5.66
C VAL A 429 -8.18 16.32 -6.78
N ALA A 430 -8.79 16.99 -7.75
CA ALA A 430 -9.44 16.37 -8.90
C ALA A 430 -9.05 17.02 -10.23
N HIS A 431 -9.06 16.22 -11.30
CA HIS A 431 -8.87 16.67 -12.67
C HIS A 431 -9.79 15.87 -13.60
N GLU A 432 -10.46 16.56 -14.53
CA GLU A 432 -11.40 15.94 -15.48
C GLU A 432 -12.43 14.99 -14.82
N GLY A 433 -12.93 15.38 -13.64
CA GLY A 433 -13.91 14.61 -12.87
C GLY A 433 -13.36 13.38 -12.13
N LYS A 434 -12.05 13.14 -12.15
CA LYS A 434 -11.37 12.07 -11.41
C LYS A 434 -10.66 12.65 -10.19
N ILE A 435 -10.82 11.99 -9.05
CA ILE A 435 -10.04 12.29 -7.84
C ILE A 435 -8.64 11.68 -8.00
N LEU A 436 -7.61 12.48 -7.74
CA LEU A 436 -6.21 12.10 -7.88
C LEU A 436 -5.51 11.92 -6.53
N ASP A 437 -5.91 12.70 -5.54
CA ASP A 437 -5.29 12.69 -4.21
C ASP A 437 -6.31 13.10 -3.14
N ILE A 438 -6.19 12.52 -1.95
CA ILE A 438 -7.14 12.66 -0.85
C ILE A 438 -6.39 12.69 0.50
N ALA A 439 -6.85 13.60 1.37
CA ALA A 439 -6.39 13.70 2.76
C ALA A 439 -7.60 13.84 3.72
N PRO A 440 -8.05 12.74 4.35
CA PRO A 440 -9.13 12.77 5.31
C PRO A 440 -8.67 13.20 6.70
N LEU A 441 -9.37 14.17 7.30
CA LEU A 441 -9.24 14.57 8.69
C LEU A 441 -10.53 14.25 9.44
N THR A 442 -10.41 13.63 10.60
CA THR A 442 -11.54 13.25 11.45
C THR A 442 -11.31 13.84 12.83
N VAL A 443 -12.16 14.78 13.27
CA VAL A 443 -11.97 15.46 14.56
C VAL A 443 -13.28 15.66 15.32
N GLY A 444 -13.26 15.59 16.66
CA GLY A 444 -14.41 15.87 17.53
C GLY A 444 -14.46 15.02 18.81
N ARG A 445 -15.32 15.41 19.77
CA ARG A 445 -15.40 14.80 21.12
C ARG A 445 -15.83 13.32 21.11
N GLY A 446 -16.66 12.90 20.15
CA GLY A 446 -17.17 11.52 20.00
C GLY A 446 -16.21 10.54 19.29
N ILE A 447 -15.05 11.02 18.82
CA ILE A 447 -14.01 10.20 18.18
C ILE A 447 -13.00 9.68 19.23
N ARG A 448 -13.16 10.03 20.52
CA ARG A 448 -12.42 9.38 21.60
C ARG A 448 -12.82 7.91 21.62
N GLN A 449 -11.94 7.08 21.08
CA GLN A 449 -12.13 5.64 21.01
C GLN A 449 -12.35 5.07 22.42
N ALA A 450 -13.03 3.93 22.51
CA ALA A 450 -12.96 3.10 23.70
C ALA A 450 -11.49 2.75 23.89
N GLU A 451 -10.81 3.45 24.79
CA GLU A 451 -9.41 3.22 25.09
C GLU A 451 -9.23 1.73 25.38
N LEU A 452 -8.58 1.00 24.47
CA LEU A 452 -8.12 -0.38 24.70
C LEU A 452 -7.35 -0.48 26.03
N SER A 453 -6.81 0.65 26.51
CA SER A 453 -6.11 0.84 27.78
C SER A 453 -6.99 1.04 29.03
N GLN A 454 -8.29 1.35 28.95
CA GLN A 454 -9.15 1.49 30.15
C GLN A 454 -9.72 0.17 30.67
N ARG A 455 -9.57 -0.93 29.92
CA ARG A 455 -9.91 -2.28 30.40
C ARG A 455 -8.74 -2.97 31.10
N ARG A 456 -8.01 -2.26 31.96
CA ARG A 456 -7.34 -2.86 33.13
C ARG A 456 -7.32 -1.84 34.26
N ASP A 457 -8.04 -2.15 35.32
CA ASP A 457 -7.68 -1.77 36.68
C ASP A 457 -6.23 -2.22 36.93
N PHE A 458 -5.25 -1.35 36.64
CA PHE A 458 -3.89 -1.46 37.17
C PHE A 458 -3.82 -0.69 38.50
N ARG A 459 -4.59 -1.18 39.48
CA ARG A 459 -4.38 -0.94 40.91
C ARG A 459 -4.83 -2.18 41.70
N ARG A 460 -4.00 -3.22 41.64
CA ARG A 460 -3.73 -4.26 42.68
C ARG A 460 -3.23 -5.51 41.98
N GLY A 461 -1.94 -5.76 42.06
CA GLY A 461 -1.31 -6.99 41.55
C GLY A 461 0.21 -6.98 41.63
N ASP A 462 0.84 -5.81 41.56
CA ASP A 462 2.31 -5.70 41.51
C ASP A 462 2.99 -5.54 42.88
N GLU A 463 2.36 -6.02 43.97
CA GLU A 463 3.05 -6.23 45.25
C GLU A 463 3.25 -7.71 45.63
N GLU A 464 2.71 -8.67 44.86
CA GLU A 464 2.80 -10.10 45.23
C GLU A 464 3.67 -10.96 44.29
N VAL A 465 4.23 -10.39 43.21
CA VAL A 465 5.10 -11.15 42.27
C VAL A 465 6.57 -10.72 42.31
N ALA A 466 6.93 -9.75 43.16
CA ALA A 466 8.31 -9.33 43.40
C ALA A 466 9.13 -10.31 44.28
N GLY A 467 8.55 -11.43 44.70
CA GLY A 467 9.18 -12.38 45.62
C GLY A 467 9.86 -13.61 45.00
N ASN A 468 9.69 -13.91 43.71
CA ASN A 468 10.17 -15.22 43.23
C ASN A 468 10.46 -15.26 41.72
N ARG A 469 11.64 -14.76 41.31
CA ARG A 469 12.31 -15.11 40.05
C ARG A 469 13.76 -14.59 40.05
N GLN A 470 14.57 -15.12 40.96
CA GLN A 470 16.00 -15.27 40.70
C GLN A 470 16.23 -16.66 40.08
N SER A 471 17.19 -16.73 39.17
CA SER A 471 17.68 -17.93 38.46
C SER A 471 17.02 -18.25 37.12
N ALA A 472 17.70 -17.83 36.04
CA ALA A 472 18.15 -18.69 34.92
C ALA A 472 18.05 -17.99 33.56
N PHE A 473 18.98 -17.06 33.28
CA PHE A 473 19.43 -16.79 31.91
C PHE A 473 20.91 -16.43 31.94
N GLN A 474 21.76 -17.39 31.60
CA GLN A 474 23.18 -17.14 31.33
C GLN A 474 23.34 -16.54 29.93
N PRO A 475 24.16 -15.49 29.75
CA PRO A 475 24.46 -14.95 28.43
C PRO A 475 25.50 -15.79 27.68
N VAL A 476 25.25 -16.03 26.39
CA VAL A 476 26.17 -16.68 25.45
C VAL A 476 27.42 -15.80 25.23
N PRO A 477 28.66 -16.32 25.30
CA PRO A 477 29.86 -15.49 25.13
C PRO A 477 30.16 -15.17 23.66
N ARG A 478 30.66 -13.95 23.41
CA ARG A 478 31.21 -13.49 22.12
C ARG A 478 32.52 -14.23 21.78
N PRO A 479 32.83 -14.47 20.49
CA PRO A 479 34.07 -15.14 20.11
C PRO A 479 35.28 -14.21 20.24
N VAL A 480 36.29 -14.67 21.00
CA VAL A 480 37.60 -14.04 21.13
C VAL A 480 38.52 -14.56 20.02
N LYS A 481 39.28 -13.65 19.39
CA LYS A 481 40.33 -13.96 18.40
C LYS A 481 41.42 -14.80 19.05
N ALA A 482 41.71 -15.98 18.50
CA ALA A 482 42.84 -16.82 18.92
C ALA A 482 44.11 -16.41 18.17
N SER A 483 45.10 -15.92 18.93
CA SER A 483 46.50 -15.80 18.52
C SER A 483 47.18 -17.18 18.58
N LEU A 484 48.01 -17.45 17.57
CA LEU A 484 48.75 -18.69 17.38
C LEU A 484 50.05 -18.73 18.20
N HIS A 485 50.35 -19.94 18.70
CA HIS A 485 51.69 -20.54 18.93
C HIS A 485 52.47 -20.22 20.23
N PRO A 486 53.42 -21.09 20.66
CA PRO A 486 53.25 -22.50 21.09
C PRO A 486 54.08 -22.83 22.37
N GLU A 487 53.83 -23.95 23.06
CA GLU A 487 54.87 -24.91 23.55
C GLU A 487 54.35 -25.95 24.56
N LYS A 488 54.62 -27.21 24.22
CA LYS A 488 55.14 -28.33 25.04
C LYS A 488 54.68 -28.46 26.51
N GLN A 489 54.01 -29.57 26.83
CA GLN A 489 54.63 -30.70 27.55
C GLN A 489 53.69 -31.91 27.72
N ARG A 490 54.17 -33.06 27.24
CA ARG A 490 54.06 -34.45 27.71
C ARG A 490 52.83 -34.87 28.55
N ALA A 491 52.06 -35.80 27.98
CA ALA A 491 51.33 -36.82 28.73
C ALA A 491 51.81 -38.21 28.28
N GLN A 492 52.25 -39.02 29.23
CA GLN A 492 52.46 -40.46 29.08
C GLN A 492 51.84 -41.14 30.31
N VAL A 493 51.32 -42.35 30.10
CA VAL A 493 50.81 -43.34 31.08
C VAL A 493 49.42 -42.97 31.66
N LEU A 494 48.34 -43.75 31.54
CA LEU A 494 48.18 -45.20 31.72
C LEU A 494 47.04 -45.78 30.86
N ARG A 495 47.33 -46.93 30.23
CA ARG A 495 46.34 -47.92 29.77
C ARG A 495 45.90 -48.78 30.94
N GLY A 496 44.65 -49.26 30.93
CA GLY A 496 44.28 -50.47 31.66
C GLY A 496 42.79 -50.66 31.93
N ARG A 497 41.99 -51.02 30.92
CA ARG A 497 41.32 -52.33 30.78
C ARG A 497 40.41 -52.32 29.55
#